data_AF-A0A7C1VLM7-F1
#
_entry.id   AF-A0A7C1VLM7-F1
#
_cell.length_a   1.000
_cell.length_b   1.000
_cell.length_c   1.000
_cell.angle_alpha   90.00
_cell.angle_beta   90.00
_cell.angle_gamma   90.00
#
_symmetry.space_group_name_H-M   'P 1'
#
loop_
_entity.id
_entity.type
_entity.pdbx_description
1 polymer ?
#
loop_
_entity_poly.entity_id
_entity_poly.type
_entity_poly.pdbx_seq_one_letter_code
_entity_poly.pdbx_strand_id
1 'polypeptide(L)'
;MRTKHEITKIAFALIFAATFWPIITSARMNSENYIIEVDSLNEGGGLSTSTNYMLNDAFGEIATGFSTSTNYQEEPFISSYLFRFFSLVAPTTTTLSGKTISPFDQTATGTISGVEVIDDGTAGWSVTITFTHPTHLASTKLLSGSNNTVTFSGTYNGTYGIIDPPGLYIVEITTGGAVGAAQFKWTAPDGTLTTGSSTASSLILGYGISVNFASTTYVVGDKWSVAVDVFPYTGLLITPDTVAVINGDTGVSAGTAETLTGSGVSSDPKALMIGDSNNSTGTYQQNEDLELNVHANSLSGSFMATATLTVI
;
A
#
# COMPACT_ATOMS: atom_id res chain seq x y z
N MET A 1 -7.13 -64.27 -37.31
CA MET A 1 -6.12 -64.70 -36.31
C MET A 1 -4.89 -63.82 -36.50
N ARG A 2 -4.55 -62.95 -35.54
CA ARG A 2 -3.28 -62.20 -35.61
C ARG A 2 -2.12 -63.17 -35.37
N THR A 3 -1.08 -63.08 -36.20
CA THR A 3 0.12 -63.92 -36.04
C THR A 3 0.86 -63.53 -34.76
N LYS A 4 1.59 -64.46 -34.15
CA LYS A 4 2.31 -64.23 -32.89
C LYS A 4 3.18 -62.96 -32.93
N HIS A 5 3.75 -62.66 -34.10
CA HIS A 5 4.59 -61.49 -34.32
C HIS A 5 3.86 -60.15 -34.17
N GLU A 6 2.57 -60.08 -34.55
CA GLU A 6 1.76 -58.87 -34.40
C GLU A 6 1.31 -58.63 -32.96
N ILE A 7 1.16 -59.70 -32.16
CA ILE A 7 0.85 -59.58 -30.73
C ILE A 7 2.06 -59.04 -29.96
N THR A 8 3.28 -59.48 -30.31
CA THR A 8 4.51 -59.01 -29.65
C THR A 8 4.78 -57.53 -29.87
N LYS A 9 4.55 -57.00 -31.09
CA LYS A 9 4.72 -55.56 -31.37
C LYS A 9 3.76 -54.69 -30.57
N ILE A 10 2.51 -55.12 -30.44
CA ILE A 10 1.48 -54.38 -29.67
C ILE A 10 1.82 -54.40 -28.18
N ALA A 11 2.24 -55.55 -27.65
CA ALA A 11 2.67 -55.64 -26.26
C ALA A 11 3.86 -54.71 -25.97
N PHE A 12 4.84 -54.65 -26.88
CA PHE A 12 6.00 -53.77 -26.72
C PHE A 12 5.63 -52.28 -26.78
N ALA A 13 4.74 -51.90 -27.72
CA ALA A 13 4.26 -50.52 -27.82
C ALA A 13 3.46 -50.09 -26.58
N LEU A 14 2.65 -51.00 -26.01
CA LEU A 14 1.90 -50.73 -24.78
C LEU A 14 2.81 -50.61 -23.55
N ILE A 15 3.84 -51.45 -23.45
CA ILE A 15 4.83 -51.35 -22.37
C ILE A 15 5.61 -50.05 -22.51
N PHE A 16 6.09 -49.72 -23.71
CA PHE A 16 6.81 -48.47 -23.97
C PHE A 16 5.95 -47.23 -23.64
N ALA A 17 4.68 -47.22 -24.07
CA ALA A 17 3.76 -46.16 -23.71
C ALA A 17 3.51 -46.09 -22.18
N ALA A 18 3.29 -47.22 -21.52
CA ALA A 18 3.04 -47.23 -20.07
C ALA A 18 4.26 -46.78 -19.25
N THR A 19 5.48 -47.06 -19.70
CA THR A 19 6.70 -46.71 -18.96
C THR A 19 7.27 -45.34 -19.30
N PHE A 20 7.09 -44.85 -20.54
CA PHE A 20 7.65 -43.55 -20.96
C PHE A 20 6.65 -42.39 -20.93
N TRP A 21 5.34 -42.65 -20.91
CA TRP A 21 4.33 -41.59 -20.74
C TRP A 21 4.47 -40.77 -19.44
N PRO A 22 4.85 -41.35 -18.28
CA PRO A 22 5.04 -40.59 -17.04
C PRO A 22 6.22 -39.61 -17.10
N ILE A 23 7.21 -39.83 -17.99
CA ILE A 23 8.42 -39.01 -18.06
C ILE A 23 8.15 -37.66 -18.76
N ILE A 24 7.03 -37.53 -19.49
CA ILE A 24 6.67 -36.31 -20.21
C ILE A 24 5.69 -35.43 -19.39
N THR A 25 5.15 -35.94 -18.27
CA THR A 25 4.30 -35.17 -17.37
C THR A 25 5.06 -34.84 -16.09
N SER A 26 5.99 -33.88 -16.16
CA SER A 26 6.49 -33.22 -14.95
C SER A 26 5.30 -32.57 -14.22
N ALA A 27 4.90 -33.14 -13.09
CA ALA A 27 3.77 -32.67 -12.31
C ALA A 27 4.11 -31.31 -11.69
N ARG A 28 3.47 -30.23 -12.17
CA ARG A 28 3.41 -28.96 -11.43
C ARG A 28 2.50 -29.19 -10.22
N MET A 29 3.07 -29.26 -9.02
CA MET A 29 2.26 -29.24 -7.81
C MET A 29 1.67 -27.84 -7.64
N ASN A 30 0.34 -27.75 -7.81
CA ASN A 30 -0.41 -26.51 -7.66
C ASN A 30 -1.42 -26.67 -6.53
N SER A 31 -1.41 -25.73 -5.58
CA SER A 31 -2.47 -25.55 -4.58
C SER A 31 -2.99 -24.13 -4.68
N GLU A 32 -4.18 -23.85 -4.15
CA GLU A 32 -4.78 -22.51 -4.18
C GLU A 32 -3.86 -21.41 -3.58
N ASN A 33 -2.87 -21.78 -2.76
CA ASN A 33 -2.01 -20.84 -2.05
C ASN A 33 -0.52 -20.90 -2.44
N TYR A 34 -0.09 -21.91 -3.20
CA TYR A 34 1.33 -22.09 -3.55
C TYR A 34 1.49 -22.76 -4.90
N ILE A 35 2.42 -22.23 -5.69
CA ILE A 35 2.98 -22.85 -6.89
C ILE A 35 4.43 -23.20 -6.55
N ILE A 36 4.79 -24.48 -6.61
CA ILE A 36 6.18 -24.91 -6.59
C ILE A 36 6.64 -24.95 -8.04
N GLU A 37 7.45 -23.97 -8.44
CA GLU A 37 7.89 -23.83 -9.84
C GLU A 37 9.03 -24.79 -10.20
N VAL A 38 9.83 -25.18 -9.21
CA VAL A 38 10.92 -26.15 -9.34
C VAL A 38 10.92 -27.03 -8.11
N ASP A 39 10.56 -28.30 -8.29
CA ASP A 39 10.79 -29.35 -7.28
C ASP A 39 12.05 -30.13 -7.71
N SER A 40 13.03 -30.29 -6.81
CA SER A 40 14.23 -31.07 -7.09
C SER A 40 13.97 -32.52 -6.71
N LEU A 41 13.79 -33.38 -7.71
CA LEU A 41 13.57 -34.81 -7.52
C LEU A 41 14.93 -35.51 -7.39
N ASN A 42 15.31 -35.84 -6.16
CA ASN A 42 16.60 -36.45 -5.84
C ASN A 42 16.42 -37.97 -5.63
N GLU A 43 16.57 -38.76 -6.69
CA GLU A 43 16.56 -40.23 -6.60
C GLU A 43 17.79 -40.84 -7.29
N GLY A 44 18.61 -41.55 -6.50
CA GLY A 44 19.51 -42.59 -7.00
C GLY A 44 21.00 -42.25 -7.05
N GLY A 45 21.67 -42.02 -5.92
CA GLY A 45 23.13 -42.00 -5.85
C GLY A 45 23.76 -43.40 -5.99
N GLY A 46 24.82 -43.53 -6.79
CA GLY A 46 25.61 -44.75 -6.95
C GLY A 46 27.06 -44.55 -6.51
N LEU A 47 27.65 -45.55 -5.85
CA LEU A 47 29.03 -45.48 -5.35
C LEU A 47 30.02 -45.62 -6.52
N SER A 48 30.60 -44.50 -6.98
CA SER A 48 31.65 -44.52 -8.00
C SER A 48 33.01 -44.62 -7.31
N THR A 49 33.78 -45.67 -7.63
CA THR A 49 35.11 -45.88 -7.03
C THR A 49 36.20 -45.71 -8.08
N SER A 50 37.16 -44.82 -7.79
CA SER A 50 38.47 -44.81 -8.47
C SER A 50 39.57 -45.09 -7.44
N THR A 51 40.75 -45.53 -7.91
CA THR A 51 41.84 -46.04 -7.05
C THR A 51 42.36 -45.02 -6.03
N ASN A 52 42.05 -43.74 -6.16
CA ASN A 52 42.55 -42.68 -5.28
C ASN A 52 41.46 -41.78 -4.66
N TYR A 53 40.18 -41.95 -5.01
CA TYR A 53 39.09 -41.14 -4.43
C TYR A 53 37.80 -41.95 -4.31
N MET A 54 37.13 -41.80 -3.16
CA MET A 54 35.73 -42.18 -2.95
C MET A 54 34.88 -40.93 -3.15
N LEU A 55 33.97 -40.94 -4.11
CA LEU A 55 32.97 -39.89 -4.30
C LEU A 55 31.59 -40.48 -4.00
N ASN A 56 30.90 -39.89 -3.04
CA ASN A 56 29.48 -40.13 -2.82
C ASN A 56 28.72 -39.08 -3.62
N ASP A 57 28.38 -39.39 -4.87
CA ASP A 57 27.49 -38.54 -5.66
C ASP A 57 26.04 -38.99 -5.47
N ALA A 58 25.18 -38.05 -5.08
CA ALA A 58 23.74 -38.19 -5.19
C ALA A 58 23.34 -37.82 -6.62
N PHE A 59 22.83 -38.77 -7.42
CA PHE A 59 22.36 -38.47 -8.76
C PHE A 59 21.02 -37.71 -8.65
N GLY A 60 21.00 -36.46 -9.10
CA GLY A 60 19.86 -35.55 -8.94
C GLY A 60 20.18 -34.29 -8.12
N GLU A 61 21.32 -34.25 -7.43
CA GLU A 61 21.84 -32.97 -6.96
C GLU A 61 22.52 -32.25 -8.12
N ILE A 62 22.04 -31.03 -8.43
CA ILE A 62 22.87 -30.07 -9.16
C ILE A 62 24.09 -29.86 -8.26
N ALA A 63 25.26 -30.30 -8.71
CA ALA A 63 26.52 -30.12 -8.00
C ALA A 63 26.69 -28.62 -7.68
N THR A 64 26.47 -28.24 -6.43
CA THR A 64 26.79 -26.90 -5.92
C THR A 64 28.22 -26.93 -5.42
N GLY A 65 29.19 -26.81 -6.33
CA GLY A 65 30.60 -26.79 -5.99
C GLY A 65 31.52 -26.98 -7.20
N PHE A 66 32.73 -26.41 -7.14
CA PHE A 66 33.72 -26.56 -8.20
C PHE A 66 34.22 -28.00 -8.27
N SER A 67 34.02 -28.66 -9.42
CA SER A 67 34.71 -29.92 -9.71
C SER A 67 36.05 -29.59 -10.38
N THR A 68 37.13 -29.70 -9.61
CA THR A 68 38.49 -29.44 -10.12
C THR A 68 39.24 -30.74 -10.30
N SER A 69 39.69 -31.02 -11.52
CA SER A 69 40.76 -31.99 -11.80
C SER A 69 42.01 -31.25 -12.28
N THR A 70 43.17 -31.90 -12.24
CA THR A 70 44.46 -31.32 -12.68
C THR A 70 44.44 -30.82 -14.12
N ASN A 71 43.50 -31.30 -14.96
CA ASN A 71 43.44 -30.97 -16.39
C ASN A 71 42.10 -30.36 -16.84
N TYR A 72 41.07 -30.32 -15.99
CA TYR A 72 39.75 -29.78 -16.31
C TYR A 72 39.11 -29.18 -15.06
N GLN A 73 38.60 -27.95 -15.18
CA GLN A 73 37.65 -27.37 -14.25
C GLN A 73 36.28 -27.39 -14.93
N GLU A 74 35.33 -28.11 -14.35
CA GLU A 74 33.93 -27.97 -14.72
C GLU A 74 33.30 -26.96 -13.75
N GLU A 75 32.94 -25.79 -14.27
CA GLU A 75 32.09 -24.85 -13.54
C GLU A 75 30.65 -25.37 -13.64
N PRO A 76 29.99 -25.69 -12.52
CA PRO A 76 28.60 -26.12 -12.58
C PRO A 76 27.78 -24.96 -13.16
N PHE A 77 27.15 -25.20 -14.31
CA PHE A 77 26.12 -24.32 -14.87
C PHE A 77 24.87 -24.49 -14.02
N ILE A 78 24.93 -24.03 -12.77
CA ILE A 78 23.73 -23.65 -12.07
C ILE A 78 23.27 -22.43 -12.85
N SER A 79 22.26 -22.62 -13.69
CA SER A 79 21.38 -21.51 -14.07
C SER A 79 20.71 -21.09 -12.77
N SER A 80 21.46 -20.36 -11.92
CA SER A 80 20.91 -19.62 -10.82
C SER A 80 19.88 -18.75 -11.50
N TYR A 81 18.61 -19.08 -11.32
CA TYR A 81 17.57 -18.09 -11.51
C TYR A 81 18.00 -16.95 -10.60
N LEU A 82 18.64 -15.94 -11.20
CA LEU A 82 18.94 -14.69 -10.53
C LEU A 82 17.56 -14.16 -10.20
N PHE A 83 17.14 -14.39 -8.96
CA PHE A 83 15.98 -13.73 -8.41
C PHE A 83 16.32 -12.26 -8.47
N ARG A 84 15.76 -11.58 -9.47
CA ARG A 84 15.78 -10.15 -9.51
C ARG A 84 14.85 -9.68 -8.42
N PHE A 85 15.39 -8.93 -7.49
CA PHE A 85 14.68 -8.34 -6.39
C PHE A 85 14.43 -6.86 -6.71
N PHE A 86 13.16 -6.50 -6.58
CA PHE A 86 12.73 -5.12 -6.59
C PHE A 86 11.98 -4.85 -5.28
N SER A 87 12.34 -3.79 -4.58
CA SER A 87 11.67 -3.39 -3.33
C SER A 87 11.48 -1.88 -3.28
N LEU A 88 10.34 -1.48 -2.73
CA LEU A 88 10.01 -0.10 -2.41
C LEU A 88 9.69 -0.03 -0.92
N VAL A 89 10.41 0.83 -0.21
CA VAL A 89 10.12 1.19 1.18
C VAL A 89 9.70 2.65 1.18
N ALA A 90 8.53 2.96 1.73
CA ALA A 90 8.06 4.33 1.82
C ALA A 90 7.27 4.57 3.13
N PRO A 91 7.33 5.77 3.71
CA PRO A 91 6.46 6.14 4.80
C PRO A 91 5.00 6.15 4.33
N THR A 92 4.09 5.65 5.17
CA THR A 92 2.67 5.59 4.83
C THR A 92 1.92 6.89 5.11
N THR A 93 2.49 7.81 5.90
CA THR A 93 1.85 9.07 6.27
C THR A 93 2.88 10.18 6.45
N THR A 94 2.46 11.40 6.14
CA THR A 94 3.14 12.63 6.56
C THR A 94 2.09 13.62 7.06
N THR A 95 2.52 14.63 7.82
CA THR A 95 1.63 15.64 8.41
C THR A 95 2.04 17.01 7.92
N LEU A 96 1.08 17.74 7.32
CA LEU A 96 1.22 19.17 7.05
C LEU A 96 0.78 19.91 8.33
N SER A 97 1.68 20.70 8.92
CA SER A 97 1.46 21.34 10.23
C SER A 97 1.65 22.85 10.20
N GLY A 98 1.26 23.52 11.29
CA GLY A 98 1.61 24.92 11.52
C GLY A 98 0.69 25.95 10.85
N LYS A 99 -0.64 25.75 10.94
CA LYS A 99 -1.62 26.74 10.50
C LYS A 99 -2.52 27.21 11.62
N THR A 100 -2.77 28.51 11.64
CA THR A 100 -3.75 29.17 12.50
C THR A 100 -4.90 29.69 11.67
N ILE A 101 -6.06 29.95 12.28
CA ILE A 101 -7.16 30.60 11.56
C ILE A 101 -6.69 32.00 11.11
N SER A 102 -6.79 32.27 9.81
CA SER A 102 -6.34 33.54 9.18
C SER A 102 -7.34 33.97 8.11
N PRO A 103 -7.67 35.27 7.98
CA PRO A 103 -8.50 35.76 6.88
C PRO A 103 -7.75 35.82 5.53
N PHE A 104 -6.47 35.46 5.51
CA PHE A 104 -5.63 35.39 4.32
C PHE A 104 -5.20 33.95 4.06
N ASP A 105 -4.98 33.61 2.79
CA ASP A 105 -4.41 32.33 2.37
C ASP A 105 -3.07 32.07 3.05
N GLN A 106 -2.81 30.80 3.34
CA GLN A 106 -1.59 30.35 4.02
C GLN A 106 -0.98 29.18 3.28
N THR A 107 0.34 29.01 3.39
CA THR A 107 1.06 27.90 2.76
C THR A 107 1.51 26.90 3.81
N ALA A 108 0.98 25.68 3.78
CA ALA A 108 1.36 24.58 4.67
C ALA A 108 2.43 23.73 4.03
N THR A 109 3.46 23.36 4.80
CA THR A 109 4.60 22.58 4.32
C THR A 109 4.75 21.29 5.12
N GLY A 110 5.39 20.30 4.51
CA GLY A 110 5.80 19.05 5.15
C GLY A 110 6.75 18.27 4.25
N THR A 111 7.26 17.16 4.75
CA THR A 111 8.22 16.32 4.02
C THR A 111 7.85 14.85 4.17
N ILE A 112 7.91 14.08 3.09
CA ILE A 112 7.93 12.60 3.13
C ILE A 112 9.39 12.20 3.10
N SER A 113 9.92 11.67 4.20
CA SER A 113 11.34 11.30 4.28
C SER A 113 11.57 9.81 4.09
N GLY A 114 12.60 9.46 3.33
CA GLY A 114 13.05 8.08 3.19
C GLY A 114 12.20 7.22 2.28
N VAL A 115 11.78 7.75 1.12
CA VAL A 115 11.37 6.90 0.00
C VAL A 115 12.61 6.18 -0.48
N GLU A 116 12.63 4.85 -0.39
CA GLU A 116 13.77 4.01 -0.75
C GLU A 116 13.36 2.97 -1.80
N VAL A 117 14.15 2.86 -2.87
CA VAL A 117 14.02 1.84 -3.90
C VAL A 117 15.25 0.97 -3.89
N ILE A 118 15.06 -0.34 -3.97
CA ILE A 118 16.13 -1.29 -4.21
C ILE A 118 15.83 -2.09 -5.46
N ASP A 119 16.75 -2.06 -6.42
CA ASP A 119 16.62 -2.68 -7.74
C ASP A 119 17.91 -3.42 -8.11
N ASP A 120 17.82 -4.66 -8.57
CA ASP A 120 18.91 -5.41 -9.21
C ASP A 120 18.59 -5.76 -10.68
N GLY A 121 17.53 -5.16 -11.19
CA GLY A 121 16.95 -5.31 -12.51
C GLY A 121 17.66 -4.50 -13.59
N THR A 122 17.45 -4.90 -14.85
CA THR A 122 17.86 -4.10 -16.02
C THR A 122 16.67 -3.41 -16.70
N ALA A 123 15.46 -3.61 -16.20
CA ALA A 123 14.28 -2.92 -16.68
C ALA A 123 14.25 -1.50 -16.11
N GLY A 124 13.75 -0.54 -16.90
CA GLY A 124 13.44 0.78 -16.34
C GLY A 124 12.22 0.71 -15.44
N TRP A 125 12.14 1.60 -14.46
CA TRP A 125 11.05 1.66 -13.49
C TRP A 125 10.71 3.11 -13.15
N SER A 126 9.51 3.33 -12.64
CA SER A 126 9.12 4.64 -12.08
C SER A 126 8.41 4.48 -10.74
N VAL A 127 8.81 5.27 -9.74
CA VAL A 127 8.05 5.43 -8.50
C VAL A 127 7.06 6.56 -8.72
N THR A 128 5.78 6.27 -8.53
CA THR A 128 4.71 7.26 -8.59
C THR A 128 4.05 7.45 -7.24
N ILE A 129 3.52 8.65 -6.99
CA ILE A 129 2.77 8.98 -5.77
C ILE A 129 1.34 9.42 -6.10
N THR A 130 0.41 8.99 -5.26
CA THR A 130 -0.99 9.46 -5.25
C THR A 130 -1.40 9.87 -3.84
N PHE A 131 -2.29 10.85 -3.70
CA PHE A 131 -2.75 11.37 -2.41
C PHE A 131 -4.27 11.27 -2.24
N THR A 132 -4.71 11.13 -0.98
CA THR A 132 -6.08 11.37 -0.53
C THR A 132 -6.23 12.77 0.08
N HIS A 133 -7.47 13.23 0.27
CA HIS A 133 -7.76 14.54 0.87
C HIS A 133 -7.12 14.69 2.27
N PRO A 134 -6.32 15.75 2.52
CA PRO A 134 -6.03 16.20 3.87
C PRO A 134 -7.33 16.65 4.55
N THR A 135 -7.59 16.11 5.74
CA THR A 135 -8.79 16.44 6.52
C THR A 135 -8.40 16.83 7.93
N HIS A 136 -9.19 17.73 8.53
CA HIS A 136 -9.04 18.09 9.93
C HIS A 136 -10.39 18.12 10.64
N LEU A 137 -10.38 17.65 11.88
CA LEU A 137 -11.53 17.64 12.77
C LEU A 137 -11.18 18.47 14.00
N ALA A 138 -11.91 19.56 14.22
CA ALA A 138 -11.73 20.37 15.41
C ALA A 138 -12.12 19.61 16.69
N SER A 139 -11.79 20.19 17.85
CA SER A 139 -12.32 19.71 19.12
C SER A 139 -13.83 19.89 19.21
N THR A 140 -14.52 18.96 19.85
CA THR A 140 -15.95 19.08 20.15
C THR A 140 -16.22 20.33 20.97
N LYS A 141 -17.27 21.08 20.59
CA LYS A 141 -17.77 22.22 21.34
C LYS A 141 -19.17 21.94 21.87
N LEU A 142 -19.37 22.09 23.17
CA LEU A 142 -20.70 22.13 23.78
C LEU A 142 -21.36 23.48 23.46
N LEU A 143 -22.51 23.44 22.79
CA LEU A 143 -23.27 24.63 22.41
C LEU A 143 -24.37 24.96 23.42
N SER A 144 -25.04 23.95 23.97
CA SER A 144 -26.02 24.09 25.04
C SER A 144 -26.12 22.81 25.86
N GLY A 145 -26.56 22.93 27.12
CA GLY A 145 -26.62 21.83 28.07
C GLY A 145 -25.44 21.85 29.05
N SER A 146 -25.23 20.75 29.76
CA SER A 146 -24.13 20.61 30.73
C SER A 146 -23.29 19.35 30.53
N ASN A 147 -23.65 18.52 29.55
CA ASN A 147 -22.99 17.26 29.29
C ASN A 147 -21.86 17.44 28.28
N ASN A 148 -20.61 17.34 28.69
CA ASN A 148 -19.43 17.49 27.82
C ASN A 148 -18.81 16.14 27.41
N THR A 149 -19.56 15.04 27.53
CA THR A 149 -19.04 13.69 27.29
C THR A 149 -19.17 13.23 25.83
N VAL A 150 -19.82 14.02 24.98
CA VAL A 150 -19.94 13.72 23.55
C VAL A 150 -18.63 14.06 22.84
N THR A 151 -18.12 13.11 22.06
CA THR A 151 -16.91 13.30 21.25
C THR A 151 -17.21 13.00 19.79
N PHE A 152 -16.47 13.64 18.89
CA PHE A 152 -16.51 13.36 17.46
C PHE A 152 -15.20 12.71 17.02
N SER A 153 -15.27 11.81 16.05
CA SER A 153 -14.12 11.10 15.49
C SER A 153 -14.36 10.76 14.01
N GLY A 154 -13.37 10.13 13.37
CA GLY A 154 -13.46 9.71 11.97
C GLY A 154 -12.69 10.63 11.03
N THR A 155 -12.79 10.33 9.74
CA THR A 155 -12.13 11.07 8.66
C THR A 155 -13.21 11.61 7.75
N TYR A 156 -13.32 12.93 7.64
CA TYR A 156 -14.34 13.53 6.80
C TYR A 156 -14.03 13.26 5.32
N ASN A 157 -14.92 12.60 4.58
CA ASN A 157 -14.70 12.23 3.18
C ASN A 157 -15.62 12.95 2.19
N GLY A 158 -16.27 14.03 2.65
CA GLY A 158 -17.08 14.87 1.78
C GLY A 158 -16.23 15.89 1.01
N THR A 159 -16.86 16.58 0.07
CA THR A 159 -16.24 17.65 -0.72
C THR A 159 -16.63 19.05 -0.21
N TYR A 160 -17.36 19.14 0.89
CA TYR A 160 -17.81 20.41 1.45
C TYR A 160 -16.69 21.03 2.29
N GLY A 161 -16.44 22.33 2.09
CA GLY A 161 -15.28 23.07 2.60
C GLY A 161 -14.43 23.72 1.50
N ILE A 162 -14.64 23.34 0.23
CA ILE A 162 -13.89 23.90 -0.92
C ILE A 162 -14.33 25.32 -1.30
N ILE A 163 -15.56 25.74 -0.96
CA ILE A 163 -16.17 27.00 -1.45
C ILE A 163 -16.40 28.03 -0.32
N ASP A 164 -16.45 27.64 0.95
CA ASP A 164 -16.81 28.54 2.08
C ASP A 164 -16.39 27.91 3.45
N PRO A 165 -16.38 28.65 4.59
CA PRO A 165 -15.69 28.37 5.87
C PRO A 165 -15.93 26.96 6.45
N PRO A 166 -15.15 26.53 7.48
CA PRO A 166 -15.19 25.17 7.98
C PRO A 166 -16.60 24.64 8.22
N GLY A 167 -16.88 23.47 7.65
CA GLY A 167 -18.15 22.80 7.75
C GLY A 167 -18.49 22.46 9.19
N LEU A 168 -19.73 22.67 9.61
CA LEU A 168 -20.13 22.41 10.99
C LEU A 168 -21.13 21.25 11.06
N TYR A 169 -20.76 20.21 11.80
CA TYR A 169 -21.74 19.24 12.29
C TYR A 169 -22.36 19.77 13.57
N ILE A 170 -23.69 19.68 13.69
CA ILE A 170 -24.40 19.98 14.93
C ILE A 170 -25.21 18.75 15.33
N VAL A 171 -25.09 18.29 16.58
CA VAL A 171 -25.88 17.20 17.16
C VAL A 171 -26.73 17.77 18.28
N GLU A 172 -28.03 17.48 18.27
CA GLU A 172 -29.00 17.96 19.27
C GLU A 172 -29.88 16.81 19.79
N ILE A 173 -29.96 16.66 21.12
CA ILE A 173 -30.87 15.70 21.76
C ILE A 173 -32.32 16.19 21.63
N THR A 174 -33.16 15.39 21.00
CA THR A 174 -34.60 15.66 20.82
C THR A 174 -35.46 14.96 21.87
N THR A 175 -34.99 13.83 22.39
CA THR A 175 -35.65 13.06 23.46
C THR A 175 -34.60 12.65 24.49
N GLY A 176 -34.77 13.04 25.75
CA GLY A 176 -33.83 12.69 26.83
C GLY A 176 -33.86 11.22 27.22
N GLY A 177 -32.83 10.76 27.95
CA GLY A 177 -32.70 9.36 28.37
C GLY A 177 -31.24 8.89 28.44
N ALA A 178 -31.03 7.61 28.74
CA ALA A 178 -29.70 6.98 28.68
C ALA A 178 -29.23 6.74 27.23
N VAL A 179 -27.95 6.41 27.02
CA VAL A 179 -27.45 5.90 25.73
C VAL A 179 -28.29 4.70 25.31
N GLY A 180 -28.72 4.66 24.05
CA GLY A 180 -29.62 3.64 23.51
C GLY A 180 -31.11 4.02 23.60
N ALA A 181 -31.48 4.92 24.51
CA ALA A 181 -32.86 5.37 24.71
C ALA A 181 -33.09 6.82 24.27
N ALA A 182 -32.12 7.72 24.53
CA ALA A 182 -32.21 9.10 24.06
C ALA A 182 -32.21 9.16 22.53
N GLN A 183 -32.95 10.11 21.97
CA GLN A 183 -33.00 10.37 20.54
C GLN A 183 -32.37 11.72 20.22
N PHE A 184 -31.81 11.82 19.02
CA PHE A 184 -31.17 13.03 18.54
C PHE A 184 -31.46 13.31 17.07
N LYS A 185 -31.15 14.52 16.66
CA LYS A 185 -31.04 14.96 15.28
C LYS A 185 -29.66 15.55 15.05
N TRP A 186 -29.21 15.57 13.80
CA TRP A 186 -27.97 16.22 13.45
C TRP A 186 -28.05 16.95 12.11
N THR A 187 -27.29 18.03 11.99
CA THR A 187 -27.17 18.85 10.79
C THR A 187 -25.77 18.67 10.23
N ALA A 188 -25.68 18.31 8.95
CA ALA A 188 -24.43 18.20 8.20
C ALA A 188 -23.89 19.59 7.80
N PRO A 189 -22.61 19.69 7.39
CA PRO A 189 -22.04 20.94 6.87
C PRO A 189 -22.83 21.61 5.73
N ASP A 190 -23.52 20.82 4.89
CA ASP A 190 -24.35 21.33 3.80
C ASP A 190 -25.76 21.78 4.25
N GLY A 191 -26.03 21.78 5.55
CA GLY A 191 -27.32 22.13 6.13
C GLY A 191 -28.34 20.98 6.14
N THR A 192 -28.01 19.81 5.57
CA THR A 192 -28.89 18.64 5.58
C THR A 192 -29.19 18.20 7.01
N LEU A 193 -30.48 18.14 7.36
CA LEU A 193 -30.95 17.72 8.67
C LEU A 193 -31.38 16.25 8.65
N THR A 194 -30.80 15.45 9.54
CA THR A 194 -31.22 14.06 9.80
C THR A 194 -31.87 13.99 11.18
N THR A 195 -33.06 13.39 11.29
CA THR A 195 -33.84 13.31 12.55
C THR A 195 -34.15 11.88 12.96
N GLY A 196 -34.37 11.66 14.26
CA GLY A 196 -34.95 10.42 14.78
C GLY A 196 -33.92 9.30 15.05
N SER A 197 -32.64 9.64 15.18
CA SER A 197 -31.59 8.67 15.48
C SER A 197 -31.56 8.36 16.98
N SER A 198 -31.46 7.08 17.35
CA SER A 198 -31.18 6.69 18.75
C SER A 198 -29.71 6.88 19.06
N THR A 199 -29.41 7.45 20.22
CA THR A 199 -28.04 7.48 20.74
C THR A 199 -27.48 6.05 20.82
N ALA A 200 -26.24 5.86 20.39
CA ALA A 200 -25.47 4.63 20.56
C ALA A 200 -24.09 5.00 21.10
N SER A 201 -23.32 4.04 21.63
CA SER A 201 -21.96 4.34 22.10
C SER A 201 -21.10 4.98 21.00
N SER A 202 -21.31 4.58 19.75
CA SER A 202 -20.78 5.21 18.55
C SER A 202 -21.79 5.13 17.41
N LEU A 203 -21.97 6.22 16.66
CA LEU A 203 -22.78 6.24 15.45
C LEU A 203 -22.07 7.01 14.34
N ILE A 204 -22.06 6.46 13.12
CA ILE A 204 -21.67 7.19 11.92
C ILE A 204 -22.80 8.14 11.56
N LEU A 205 -22.47 9.43 11.44
CA LEU A 205 -23.40 10.47 10.98
C LEU A 205 -23.49 10.41 9.45
N GLY A 206 -22.56 11.09 8.78
CA GLY A 206 -22.41 11.13 7.34
C GLY A 206 -21.02 11.61 6.98
N TYR A 207 -20.59 11.34 5.75
CA TYR A 207 -19.26 11.69 5.24
C TYR A 207 -18.10 11.19 6.11
N GLY A 208 -18.21 9.99 6.68
CA GLY A 208 -17.13 9.37 7.48
C GLY A 208 -16.95 9.93 8.90
N ILE A 209 -17.78 10.90 9.33
CA ILE A 209 -17.77 11.42 10.70
C ILE A 209 -18.64 10.55 11.60
N SER A 210 -18.09 10.22 12.77
CA SER A 210 -18.77 9.51 13.85
C SER A 210 -18.92 10.39 15.09
N VAL A 211 -19.98 10.14 15.85
CA VAL A 211 -20.22 10.74 17.17
C VAL A 211 -20.27 9.63 18.21
N ASN A 212 -19.64 9.85 19.36
CA ASN A 212 -19.64 8.94 20.49
C ASN A 212 -20.37 9.57 21.68
N PHE A 213 -21.33 8.83 22.23
CA PHE A 213 -22.15 9.27 23.36
C PHE A 213 -21.73 8.48 24.62
N ALA A 214 -21.13 9.16 25.61
CA ALA A 214 -20.58 8.51 26.80
C ALA A 214 -21.30 8.82 28.13
N SER A 215 -22.23 9.77 28.17
CA SER A 215 -23.01 10.06 29.39
C SER A 215 -24.02 8.97 29.72
N THR A 216 -24.28 8.77 31.01
CA THR A 216 -25.35 7.90 31.51
C THR A 216 -26.74 8.47 31.24
N THR A 217 -26.89 9.78 31.07
CA THR A 217 -28.18 10.44 30.77
C THR A 217 -27.99 11.71 29.95
N TYR A 218 -28.90 11.93 29.01
CA TYR A 218 -29.01 13.10 28.16
C TYR A 218 -30.32 13.83 28.41
N VAL A 219 -30.30 15.16 28.31
CA VAL A 219 -31.48 16.00 28.45
C VAL A 219 -31.84 16.62 27.10
N VAL A 220 -33.15 16.81 26.86
CA VAL A 220 -33.64 17.48 25.65
C VAL A 220 -32.99 18.86 25.54
N GLY A 221 -32.43 19.17 24.36
CA GLY A 221 -31.76 20.44 24.09
C GLY A 221 -30.28 20.48 24.45
N ASP A 222 -29.68 19.38 24.94
CA ASP A 222 -28.23 19.25 24.91
C ASP A 222 -27.75 19.31 23.44
N LYS A 223 -26.75 20.15 23.15
CA LYS A 223 -26.23 20.37 21.78
C LYS A 223 -24.72 20.43 21.75
N TRP A 224 -24.13 19.80 20.75
CA TRP A 224 -22.71 19.86 20.46
C TRP A 224 -22.48 20.17 19.01
N SER A 225 -21.29 20.68 18.71
CA SER A 225 -20.82 20.81 17.34
C SER A 225 -19.38 20.38 17.20
N VAL A 226 -19.02 19.98 15.98
CA VAL A 226 -17.63 19.84 15.57
C VAL A 226 -17.46 20.48 14.20
N ALA A 227 -16.38 21.24 14.06
CA ALA A 227 -16.00 21.78 12.77
C ALA A 227 -15.12 20.77 12.03
N VAL A 228 -15.38 20.62 10.74
CA VAL A 228 -14.58 19.84 9.80
C VAL A 228 -14.00 20.76 8.75
N ASP A 229 -12.80 20.44 8.29
CA ASP A 229 -12.15 21.14 7.18
C ASP A 229 -11.51 20.12 6.24
N VAL A 230 -11.60 20.42 4.95
CA VAL A 230 -11.04 19.60 3.87
C VAL A 230 -10.26 20.51 2.95
N PHE A 231 -9.05 20.07 2.66
CA PHE A 231 -8.23 20.72 1.65
C PHE A 231 -8.34 19.91 0.39
N PRO A 232 -8.93 20.44 -0.69
CA PRO A 232 -8.79 19.79 -1.97
C PRO A 232 -7.29 19.75 -2.32
N TYR A 233 -6.78 18.59 -2.72
CA TYR A 233 -5.37 18.46 -3.11
C TYR A 233 -5.06 19.12 -4.45
N THR A 234 -6.05 19.71 -5.14
CA THR A 234 -5.82 20.58 -6.30
C THR A 234 -5.00 21.79 -5.85
N GLY A 235 -3.68 21.71 -6.03
CA GLY A 235 -2.75 22.72 -5.51
C GLY A 235 -1.70 22.18 -4.53
N LEU A 236 -1.69 20.87 -4.21
CA LEU A 236 -0.56 20.25 -3.51
C LEU A 236 0.62 20.15 -4.50
N LEU A 237 1.63 20.98 -4.30
CA LEU A 237 2.90 20.91 -4.99
C LEU A 237 3.80 19.88 -4.30
N ILE A 238 4.31 18.93 -5.09
CA ILE A 238 5.35 17.99 -4.68
C ILE A 238 6.64 18.42 -5.36
N THR A 239 7.72 18.51 -4.60
CA THR A 239 9.05 18.79 -5.11
C THR A 239 9.98 17.64 -4.70
N PRO A 240 10.28 16.72 -5.64
CA PRO A 240 11.25 15.67 -5.37
C PRO A 240 12.64 16.25 -5.14
N ASP A 241 13.30 15.84 -4.06
CA ASP A 241 14.68 16.23 -3.78
C ASP A 241 15.66 15.45 -4.69
N THR A 242 16.95 15.70 -4.52
CA THR A 242 18.00 14.93 -5.20
C THR A 242 17.96 13.47 -4.77
N VAL A 243 18.02 12.54 -5.72
CA VAL A 243 18.17 11.11 -5.44
C VAL A 243 19.56 10.85 -4.86
N ALA A 244 19.60 10.35 -3.62
CA ALA A 244 20.80 9.86 -2.99
C ALA A 244 21.04 8.39 -3.40
N VAL A 245 22.17 8.13 -4.05
CA VAL A 245 22.63 6.76 -4.34
C VAL A 245 23.33 6.23 -3.08
N ILE A 246 22.70 5.28 -2.40
CA ILE A 246 23.29 4.62 -1.23
C ILE A 246 24.30 3.56 -1.69
N ASN A 247 23.93 2.78 -2.71
CA ASN A 247 24.77 1.77 -3.35
C ASN A 247 24.27 1.58 -4.79
N GLY A 248 25.15 1.30 -5.76
CA GLY A 248 24.76 1.00 -7.14
C GLY A 248 25.13 2.06 -8.17
N ASP A 249 24.47 2.01 -9.32
CA ASP A 249 24.78 2.76 -10.53
C ASP A 249 24.16 4.18 -10.56
N THR A 250 24.45 4.94 -11.61
CA THR A 250 24.05 6.36 -11.75
C THR A 250 22.86 6.59 -12.68
N GLY A 251 22.01 5.58 -12.93
CA GLY A 251 20.89 5.67 -13.86
C GLY A 251 19.55 5.95 -13.20
N VAL A 252 19.52 6.53 -12.01
CA VAL A 252 18.28 6.99 -11.38
C VAL A 252 18.26 8.51 -11.35
N SER A 253 17.13 9.08 -11.75
CA SER A 253 16.88 10.52 -11.75
C SER A 253 15.68 10.84 -10.88
N ALA A 254 15.70 12.05 -10.30
CA ALA A 254 14.53 12.62 -9.65
C ALA A 254 13.46 12.94 -10.70
N GLY A 255 12.20 12.78 -10.33
CA GLY A 255 11.05 13.28 -11.05
C GLY A 255 11.01 14.80 -11.05
N THR A 256 10.00 15.36 -11.71
CA THR A 256 9.79 16.80 -11.80
C THR A 256 8.85 17.30 -10.72
N ALA A 257 9.12 18.51 -10.22
CA ALA A 257 8.19 19.18 -9.32
C ALA A 257 6.87 19.41 -10.05
N GLU A 258 5.78 18.90 -9.47
CA GLU A 258 4.46 18.93 -10.09
C GLU A 258 3.36 19.14 -9.07
N THR A 259 2.31 19.85 -9.50
CA THR A 259 1.09 19.98 -8.74
C THR A 259 0.20 18.77 -8.98
N LEU A 260 -0.32 18.20 -7.90
CA LEU A 260 -1.33 17.14 -7.99
C LEU A 260 -2.65 17.69 -8.52
N THR A 261 -3.22 16.95 -9.47
CA THR A 261 -4.57 17.14 -10.03
C THR A 261 -5.42 15.91 -9.71
N GLY A 262 -6.76 16.04 -9.65
CA GLY A 262 -7.63 14.88 -9.50
C GLY A 262 -9.08 15.19 -9.09
N SER A 263 -9.85 14.13 -8.84
CA SER A 263 -11.32 14.11 -8.90
C SER A 263 -12.07 14.02 -7.57
N GLY A 264 -11.43 14.13 -6.40
CA GLY A 264 -12.15 14.08 -5.12
C GLY A 264 -11.87 12.83 -4.26
N VAL A 265 -11.21 11.80 -4.80
CA VAL A 265 -10.94 10.55 -4.06
C VAL A 265 -9.46 10.17 -4.06
N SER A 266 -8.77 10.39 -5.18
CA SER A 266 -7.33 10.17 -5.35
C SER A 266 -6.75 11.18 -6.33
N SER A 267 -5.50 11.59 -6.14
CA SER A 267 -4.77 12.36 -7.15
C SER A 267 -4.35 11.50 -8.34
N ASP A 268 -4.02 12.16 -9.45
CA ASP A 268 -3.29 11.54 -10.54
C ASP A 268 -1.88 11.14 -10.07
N PRO A 269 -1.34 10.01 -10.54
CA PRO A 269 0.00 9.55 -10.18
C PRO A 269 1.06 10.50 -10.74
N LYS A 270 2.04 10.88 -9.90
CA LYS A 270 3.20 11.70 -10.29
C LYS A 270 4.51 10.98 -10.03
N ALA A 271 5.45 11.06 -10.96
CA ALA A 271 6.75 10.41 -10.83
C ALA A 271 7.64 11.13 -9.80
N LEU A 272 8.21 10.38 -8.86
CA LEU A 272 9.17 10.83 -7.85
C LEU A 272 10.60 10.45 -8.22
N MET A 273 10.77 9.20 -8.66
CA MET A 273 12.06 8.65 -9.11
C MET A 273 11.84 7.86 -10.39
N ILE A 274 12.80 7.96 -11.31
CA ILE A 274 12.80 7.26 -12.59
C ILE A 274 14.14 6.55 -12.74
N GLY A 275 14.10 5.22 -12.86
CA GLY A 275 15.25 4.38 -13.17
C GLY A 275 15.34 4.09 -14.67
N ASP A 276 16.49 4.41 -15.26
CA ASP A 276 16.84 4.09 -16.63
C ASP A 276 17.09 2.59 -16.79
N SER A 277 16.62 2.03 -17.91
CA SER A 277 16.91 0.64 -18.25
C SER A 277 18.43 0.39 -18.30
N ASN A 278 18.86 -0.71 -17.69
CA ASN A 278 20.24 -1.20 -17.63
C ASN A 278 21.22 -0.36 -16.78
N ASN A 279 20.78 0.70 -16.12
CA ASN A 279 21.68 1.57 -15.32
C ASN A 279 21.09 1.96 -13.96
N SER A 280 19.98 1.35 -13.54
CA SER A 280 19.28 1.64 -12.29
C SER A 280 19.50 0.58 -11.20
N THR A 281 20.57 -0.22 -11.27
CA THR A 281 20.81 -1.24 -10.22
C THR A 281 21.40 -0.61 -8.96
N GLY A 282 20.77 -0.79 -7.80
CA GLY A 282 21.22 -0.17 -6.56
C GLY A 282 20.15 0.02 -5.50
N THR A 283 20.53 0.72 -4.44
CA THR A 283 19.68 1.27 -3.39
C THR A 283 19.69 2.79 -3.52
N TYR A 284 18.50 3.37 -3.68
CA TYR A 284 18.27 4.78 -3.92
C TYR A 284 17.34 5.34 -2.87
N GLN A 285 17.59 6.56 -2.42
CA GLN A 285 16.75 7.24 -1.44
C GLN A 285 16.43 8.66 -1.90
N GLN A 286 15.21 9.11 -1.63
CA GLN A 286 14.76 10.47 -1.89
C GLN A 286 13.82 10.93 -0.77
N ASN A 287 13.80 12.25 -0.56
CA ASN A 287 12.80 12.91 0.26
C ASN A 287 11.90 13.75 -0.65
N GLU A 288 10.63 13.87 -0.29
CA GLU A 288 9.66 14.66 -1.04
C GLU A 288 9.21 15.85 -0.21
N ASP A 289 9.48 17.06 -0.69
CA ASP A 289 8.93 18.27 -0.08
C ASP A 289 7.51 18.51 -0.60
N LEU A 290 6.62 18.85 0.34
CA LEU A 290 5.21 19.09 0.09
C LEU A 290 4.86 20.53 0.44
N GLU A 291 4.16 21.19 -0.47
CA GLU A 291 3.62 22.53 -0.26
C GLU A 291 2.14 22.59 -0.67
N LEU A 292 1.29 23.05 0.23
CA LEU A 292 -0.15 23.17 0.01
C LEU A 292 -0.65 24.56 0.35
N ASN A 293 -1.39 25.17 -0.58
CA ASN A 293 -2.16 26.38 -0.28
C ASN A 293 -3.42 26.02 0.50
N VAL A 294 -3.50 26.56 1.71
CA VAL A 294 -4.60 26.48 2.67
C VAL A 294 -5.41 27.76 2.51
N HIS A 295 -6.69 27.60 2.18
CA HIS A 295 -7.63 28.70 1.98
C HIS A 295 -7.79 29.56 3.26
N ALA A 296 -8.16 30.82 3.07
CA ALA A 296 -8.52 31.70 4.19
C ALA A 296 -9.64 31.09 5.05
N ASN A 297 -9.54 31.30 6.37
CA ASN A 297 -10.47 30.87 7.42
C ASN A 297 -10.53 29.36 7.69
N SER A 298 -9.58 28.59 7.17
CA SER A 298 -9.37 27.20 7.57
C SER A 298 -9.17 27.04 9.07
N LEU A 299 -9.52 25.86 9.59
CA LEU A 299 -9.28 25.50 10.98
C LEU A 299 -7.78 25.50 11.30
N SER A 300 -7.42 25.98 12.49
CA SER A 300 -6.06 25.83 12.98
C SER A 300 -5.80 24.37 13.36
N GLY A 301 -4.68 23.78 12.92
CA GLY A 301 -4.34 22.42 13.30
C GLY A 301 -3.27 21.76 12.46
N SER A 302 -3.16 20.44 12.65
CA SER A 302 -2.38 19.52 11.83
C SER A 302 -3.32 18.77 10.88
N PHE A 303 -2.89 18.61 9.64
CA PHE A 303 -3.62 17.93 8.58
C PHE A 303 -2.86 16.68 8.18
N MET A 304 -3.57 15.55 8.11
CA MET A 304 -2.99 14.26 7.72
C MET A 304 -3.57 13.84 6.38
N ALA A 305 -2.69 13.48 5.45
CA ALA A 305 -3.03 12.85 4.18
C ALA A 305 -2.30 11.51 4.07
N THR A 306 -2.90 10.57 3.32
CA THR A 306 -2.25 9.30 3.01
C THR A 306 -1.71 9.38 1.59
N ALA A 307 -0.41 9.13 1.45
CA ALA A 307 0.24 8.97 0.17
C ALA A 307 0.36 7.47 -0.15
N THR A 308 0.00 7.07 -1.38
CA THR A 308 0.26 5.72 -1.89
C THR A 308 1.34 5.81 -2.94
N LEU A 309 2.44 5.09 -2.71
CA LEU A 309 3.55 4.98 -3.65
C LEU A 309 3.44 3.66 -4.41
N THR A 310 3.64 3.72 -5.73
CA THR A 310 3.57 2.54 -6.61
C THR A 310 4.78 2.54 -7.51
N VAL A 311 5.39 1.36 -7.68
CA VAL A 311 6.39 1.16 -8.73
C VAL A 311 5.72 0.51 -9.93
N ILE A 312 5.99 1.08 -11.10
CA ILE A 312 5.54 0.60 -12.40
C ILE A 312 6.76 0.23 -13.23
#